data_AF-A0A3M9X8S0-F1
#
_entry.id   AF-A0A3M9X8S0-F1
#
_cell.length_a   1.000
_cell.length_b   1.000
_cell.length_c   1.000
_cell.angle_alpha   90.00
_cell.angle_beta   90.00
_cell.angle_gamma   90.00
#
_symmetry.space_group_name_H-M   'P 1'
#
loop_
_entity.id
_entity.type
_entity.pdbx_description
1 polymer ?
#
loop_
_entity_poly.entity_id
_entity_poly.type
_entity_poly.pdbx_seq_one_letter_code
_entity_poly.pdbx_strand_id
1 'polypeptide(L)'
;MKPFGPSNPDLLGGGIFTVPETAELVEAPQADVRIWVNGKKGRQQPVIENQLGLVNGKVAVNFTNLMELRFVAKFANGGVRLNEIRSILQEVKDTLAHPHPFANNIVFHTDGRKIVAAITRRHGIELIYEDLKSKNFEMPVIVMPSLKEDVVFDPAGNMVAWYPRKETAPNVIVHPRFSFGRPILQESHIPTERLAHAVKVEGSVSIVADQYEISEKQVSEAVRFEADLRQAA
;
A
#
# COMPACT_ATOMS: atom_id res chain seq x y z
N MET A 1 -5.38 -31.00 3.53
CA MET A 1 -4.93 -29.60 3.58
C MET A 1 -3.45 -29.62 3.91
N LYS A 2 -2.55 -29.34 2.95
CA LYS A 2 -1.09 -29.33 3.25
C LYS A 2 -0.79 -28.11 4.13
N PRO A 3 0.08 -28.22 5.13
CA PRO A 3 0.51 -27.07 5.91
C PRO A 3 1.30 -26.12 5.00
N PHE A 4 1.01 -24.83 5.06
CA PHE A 4 1.86 -23.79 4.49
C PHE A 4 3.17 -23.78 5.29
N GLY A 5 4.17 -24.54 4.83
CA GLY A 5 5.55 -24.37 5.29
C GLY A 5 6.07 -22.99 4.86
N PRO A 6 7.18 -22.49 5.45
CA PRO A 6 7.74 -21.21 5.06
C PRO A 6 8.19 -21.30 3.60
N SER A 7 7.36 -20.78 2.69
CA SER A 7 7.72 -20.58 1.31
C SER A 7 8.88 -19.60 1.29
N ASN A 8 10.02 -20.03 0.75
CA ASN A 8 11.12 -19.13 0.46
C ASN A 8 10.53 -17.93 -0.32
N PRO A 9 10.66 -16.69 0.16
CA PRO A 9 9.94 -15.57 -0.44
C PRO A 9 10.36 -15.45 -1.90
N ASP A 10 9.38 -15.36 -2.80
CA ASP A 10 9.64 -15.13 -4.23
C ASP A 10 10.19 -13.70 -4.40
N LEU A 11 11.50 -13.57 -4.31
CA LEU A 11 12.21 -12.30 -4.46
C LEU A 11 12.17 -11.77 -5.89
N LEU A 12 11.92 -12.62 -6.89
CA LEU A 12 11.92 -12.25 -8.30
C LEU A 12 10.52 -11.86 -8.79
N GLY A 13 9.47 -12.46 -8.23
CA GLY A 13 8.08 -12.18 -8.58
C GLY A 13 7.29 -11.34 -7.56
N GLY A 14 7.81 -11.17 -6.34
CA GLY A 14 7.10 -10.53 -5.22
C GLY A 14 7.36 -9.03 -5.03
N GLY A 15 8.30 -8.45 -5.77
CA GLY A 15 8.76 -7.07 -5.56
C GLY A 15 9.57 -6.91 -4.26
N ILE A 16 10.44 -5.90 -4.21
CA ILE A 16 11.25 -5.62 -3.02
C ILE A 16 11.22 -4.12 -2.76
N PHE A 17 10.69 -3.76 -1.59
CA PHE A 17 10.53 -2.37 -1.18
C PHE A 17 11.31 -2.15 0.11
N THR A 18 12.18 -1.15 0.10
CA THR A 18 12.85 -0.68 1.32
C THR A 18 11.86 0.11 2.18
N VAL A 19 12.22 0.33 3.45
CA VAL A 19 11.41 1.17 4.36
C VAL A 19 11.16 2.58 3.81
N PRO A 20 12.15 3.35 3.28
CA PRO A 20 11.87 4.64 2.67
C PRO A 20 10.89 4.57 1.48
N GLU A 21 11.12 3.66 0.51
CA GLU A 21 10.22 3.51 -0.65
C GLU A 21 8.79 3.15 -0.21
N THR A 22 8.66 2.27 0.80
CA THR A 22 7.37 1.90 1.38
C THR A 22 6.68 3.11 2.01
N ALA A 23 7.42 3.91 2.77
CA ALA A 23 6.91 5.10 3.47
C ALA A 23 6.36 6.16 2.50
N GLU A 24 7.10 6.44 1.42
CA GLU A 24 6.68 7.35 0.36
C GLU A 24 5.41 6.86 -0.34
N LEU A 25 5.36 5.57 -0.67
CA LEU A 25 4.22 4.97 -1.35
C LEU A 25 2.94 5.03 -0.50
N VAL A 26 3.01 4.61 0.76
CA VAL A 26 1.84 4.52 1.66
C VAL A 26 1.50 5.83 2.36
N GLU A 27 2.26 6.90 2.13
CA GLU A 27 2.08 8.23 2.73
C GLU A 27 2.11 8.20 4.26
N ALA A 28 3.19 7.61 4.80
CA ALA A 28 3.41 7.53 6.24
C ALA A 28 4.87 7.85 6.60
N PRO A 29 5.13 8.43 7.79
CA PRO A 29 6.49 8.71 8.22
C PRO A 29 7.39 7.47 8.21
N GLN A 30 8.61 7.59 7.69
CA GLN A 30 9.55 6.48 7.60
C GLN A 30 9.84 5.82 8.97
N ALA A 31 9.86 6.62 10.04
CA ALA A 31 10.04 6.14 11.40
C ALA A 31 8.91 5.20 11.84
N ASP A 32 7.67 5.53 11.48
CA ASP A 32 6.49 4.74 11.82
C ASP A 32 6.46 3.45 11.01
N VAL A 33 6.69 3.51 9.70
CA VAL A 33 6.79 2.31 8.85
C VAL A 33 7.87 1.36 9.37
N ARG A 34 9.02 1.89 9.81
CA ARG A 34 10.07 1.06 10.42
C ARG A 34 9.59 0.33 11.67
N ILE A 35 8.79 0.99 12.51
CA ILE A 35 8.18 0.41 13.72
C ILE A 35 7.09 -0.60 13.34
N TRP A 36 6.29 -0.34 12.31
CA TRP A 36 5.24 -1.27 11.86
C TRP A 36 5.85 -2.57 11.32
N VAL A 37 7.01 -2.50 10.67
CA VAL A 37 7.69 -3.67 10.09
C VAL A 37 8.56 -4.41 11.10
N ASN A 38 9.34 -3.72 11.94
CA ASN A 38 10.32 -4.37 12.82
C ASN A 38 9.94 -4.33 14.31
N GLY A 39 8.95 -3.55 14.67
CA GLY A 39 8.72 -3.17 16.06
C GLY A 39 9.91 -2.38 16.63
N LYS A 40 9.98 -2.39 17.96
CA LYS A 40 11.07 -1.83 18.76
C LYS A 40 11.42 -2.84 19.84
N LYS A 41 12.66 -3.34 19.81
CA LYS A 41 13.14 -4.38 20.74
C LYS A 41 12.77 -4.07 22.19
N GLY A 42 12.05 -4.99 22.83
CA GLY A 42 11.63 -4.89 24.23
C GLY A 42 10.59 -3.80 24.55
N ARG A 43 10.03 -3.11 23.55
CA ARG A 43 9.06 -2.03 23.74
C ARG A 43 7.79 -2.20 22.91
N GLN A 44 7.92 -2.64 21.67
CA GLN A 44 6.81 -2.69 20.73
C GLN A 44 7.01 -3.84 19.75
N GLN A 45 5.98 -4.67 19.56
CA GLN A 45 6.00 -5.69 18.51
C GLN A 45 5.71 -5.06 17.14
N PRO A 46 6.14 -5.68 16.03
CA PRO A 46 5.68 -5.31 14.69
C PRO A 46 4.15 -5.24 14.60
N VAL A 47 3.64 -4.48 13.64
CA VAL A 47 2.20 -4.43 13.31
C VAL A 47 1.85 -5.51 12.27
N ILE A 48 2.77 -5.79 11.35
CA ILE A 48 2.64 -6.84 10.34
C ILE A 48 3.74 -7.89 10.51
N GLU A 49 3.54 -9.06 9.91
CA GLU A 49 4.57 -10.09 9.78
C GLU A 49 5.38 -9.84 8.51
N ASN A 50 6.62 -9.38 8.66
CA ASN A 50 7.51 -9.14 7.52
C ASN A 50 8.00 -10.46 6.92
N GLN A 51 7.60 -10.74 5.68
CA GLN A 51 7.93 -11.97 4.95
C GLN A 51 9.35 -11.98 4.38
N LEU A 52 9.99 -10.82 4.16
CA LEU A 52 11.36 -10.74 3.63
C LEU A 52 12.41 -10.61 4.73
N GLY A 53 12.07 -9.94 5.84
CA GLY A 53 13.03 -9.65 6.91
C GLY A 53 14.15 -8.71 6.44
N LEU A 54 15.39 -9.21 6.45
CA LEU A 54 16.57 -8.46 6.03
C LEU A 54 17.07 -8.94 4.66
N VAL A 55 17.18 -8.01 3.72
CA VAL A 55 17.82 -8.21 2.42
C VAL A 55 19.09 -7.37 2.39
N ASN A 56 20.25 -8.00 2.21
CA ASN A 56 21.56 -7.34 2.26
C ASN A 56 21.75 -6.44 3.50
N GLY A 57 21.33 -6.94 4.66
CA GLY A 57 21.43 -6.23 5.95
C GLY A 57 20.47 -5.05 6.13
N LYS A 58 19.57 -4.81 5.17
CA LYS A 58 18.55 -3.76 5.23
C LYS A 58 17.15 -4.39 5.33
N VAL A 59 16.28 -3.75 6.09
CA VAL A 59 14.87 -4.17 6.17
C VAL A 59 14.21 -3.89 4.83
N ALA A 60 13.57 -4.92 4.29
CA ALA A 60 12.75 -4.83 3.10
C ALA A 60 11.42 -5.55 3.33
N VAL A 61 10.43 -5.24 2.50
CA VAL A 61 9.12 -5.89 2.46
C VAL A 61 8.79 -6.25 1.00
N ASN A 62 7.94 -7.26 0.81
CA ASN A 62 7.42 -7.60 -0.51
C ASN A 62 6.11 -6.85 -0.78
N PHE A 63 5.53 -7.02 -1.97
CA PHE A 63 4.28 -6.37 -2.35
C PHE A 63 3.10 -6.75 -1.46
N THR A 64 3.01 -8.00 -1.01
CA THR A 64 1.96 -8.43 -0.07
C THR A 64 2.00 -7.61 1.23
N ASN A 65 3.18 -7.49 1.85
CA ASN A 65 3.37 -6.67 3.03
C ASN A 65 3.22 -5.16 2.75
N LEU A 66 3.61 -4.66 1.57
CA LEU A 66 3.34 -3.28 1.15
C LEU A 66 1.84 -2.99 1.16
N MET A 67 1.02 -3.91 0.60
CA MET A 67 -0.43 -3.76 0.60
C MET A 67 -0.99 -3.81 2.02
N GLU A 68 -0.51 -4.68 2.92
CA GLU A 68 -0.90 -4.66 4.34
C GLU A 68 -0.53 -3.33 5.01
N LEU A 69 0.66 -2.79 4.74
CA LEU A 69 1.11 -1.50 5.28
C LEU A 69 0.28 -0.32 4.74
N ARG A 70 -0.23 -0.40 3.50
CA ARG A 70 -1.19 0.58 2.97
C ARG A 70 -2.46 0.63 3.84
N PHE A 71 -2.96 -0.51 4.30
CA PHE A 71 -4.09 -0.53 5.25
C PHE A 71 -3.68 0.10 6.59
N VAL A 72 -2.52 -0.29 7.15
CA VAL A 72 -2.03 0.29 8.42
C VAL A 72 -1.91 1.80 8.32
N ALA A 73 -1.33 2.33 7.24
CA ALA A 73 -1.15 3.77 7.01
C ALA A 73 -2.49 4.50 6.94
N LYS A 74 -3.46 3.99 6.17
CA LYS A 74 -4.79 4.63 6.07
C LYS A 74 -5.51 4.69 7.42
N PHE A 75 -5.42 3.64 8.23
CA PHE A 75 -6.04 3.63 9.56
C PHE A 75 -5.29 4.52 10.56
N ALA A 76 -3.96 4.50 10.54
CA ALA A 76 -3.14 5.35 11.40
C ALA A 76 -3.35 6.84 11.09
N ASN A 77 -3.39 7.21 9.80
CA ASN A 77 -3.69 8.58 9.35
C ASN A 77 -5.14 8.99 9.68
N GLY A 78 -6.05 8.02 9.79
CA GLY A 78 -7.40 8.21 10.31
C GLY A 78 -7.50 8.28 11.84
N GLY A 79 -6.38 8.29 12.57
CA GLY A 79 -6.33 8.45 14.03
C GLY A 79 -6.47 7.14 14.84
N VAL A 80 -6.53 5.98 14.19
CA VAL A 80 -6.65 4.69 14.87
C VAL A 80 -5.33 4.30 15.53
N ARG A 81 -5.36 3.86 16.78
CA ARG A 81 -4.14 3.55 17.54
C ARG A 81 -3.50 2.25 17.04
N LEU A 82 -2.17 2.15 17.06
CA LEU A 82 -1.47 0.96 16.52
C LEU A 82 -1.82 -0.36 17.22
N ASN A 83 -2.13 -0.33 18.52
CA ASN A 83 -2.60 -1.52 19.25
C ASN A 83 -3.96 -1.99 18.74
N GLU A 84 -4.87 -1.05 18.46
CA GLU A 84 -6.17 -1.34 17.86
C GLU A 84 -5.97 -1.92 16.47
N ILE A 85 -5.18 -1.27 15.60
CA ILE A 85 -4.87 -1.77 14.25
C ILE A 85 -4.35 -3.21 14.31
N ARG A 86 -3.47 -3.55 15.26
CA ARG A 86 -3.02 -4.96 15.44
C ARG A 86 -4.18 -5.90 15.75
N SER A 87 -5.07 -5.54 16.66
CA SER A 87 -6.26 -6.33 16.98
C SER A 87 -7.17 -6.50 15.77
N ILE A 88 -7.39 -5.42 14.98
CA ILE A 88 -8.12 -5.48 13.71
C ILE A 88 -7.46 -6.50 12.78
N LEU A 89 -6.16 -6.35 12.52
CA LEU A 89 -5.44 -7.20 11.59
C LEU A 89 -5.54 -8.68 11.99
N GLN A 90 -5.38 -8.98 13.28
CA GLN A 90 -5.48 -10.35 13.80
C GLN A 90 -6.90 -10.92 13.68
N GLU A 91 -7.91 -10.15 14.09
CA GLU A 91 -9.30 -10.59 14.01
C GLU A 91 -9.73 -10.89 12.57
N VAL A 92 -9.30 -10.08 11.60
CA VAL A 92 -9.59 -10.33 10.19
C VAL A 92 -8.88 -11.58 9.67
N LYS A 93 -7.62 -11.80 10.05
CA LYS A 93 -6.88 -13.02 9.69
C LYS A 93 -7.59 -14.27 10.21
N ASP A 94 -8.03 -14.25 11.46
CA ASP A 94 -8.70 -15.37 12.11
C ASP A 94 -10.09 -15.62 11.50
N THR A 95 -10.87 -14.56 11.28
CA THR A 95 -12.23 -14.64 10.74
C THR A 95 -12.25 -15.11 9.29
N LEU A 96 -11.32 -14.64 8.46
CA LEU A 96 -11.25 -14.99 7.05
C LEU A 96 -10.38 -16.23 6.78
N ALA A 97 -9.74 -16.78 7.82
CA ALA A 97 -8.81 -17.91 7.73
C ALA A 97 -7.78 -17.75 6.60
N HIS A 98 -7.28 -16.53 6.42
CA HIS A 98 -6.34 -16.17 5.37
C HIS A 98 -5.13 -15.44 5.97
N PRO A 99 -3.89 -15.77 5.59
CA PRO A 99 -2.68 -15.20 6.22
C PRO A 99 -2.48 -13.71 5.89
N HIS A 100 -2.88 -13.28 4.69
CA HIS A 100 -2.75 -11.89 4.20
C HIS A 100 -4.06 -11.35 3.62
N PRO A 101 -5.13 -11.24 4.43
CA PRO A 101 -6.47 -10.91 3.93
C PRO A 101 -6.51 -9.51 3.32
N PHE A 102 -5.67 -8.59 3.80
CA PHE A 102 -5.54 -7.22 3.30
C PHE A 102 -4.75 -7.11 1.99
N ALA A 103 -4.14 -8.20 1.51
CA ALA A 103 -3.52 -8.29 0.20
C ALA A 103 -4.35 -9.16 -0.79
N ASN A 104 -5.60 -9.45 -0.44
CA ASN A 104 -6.51 -10.29 -1.23
C ASN A 104 -7.93 -9.67 -1.25
N ASN A 105 -8.72 -9.96 -2.28
CA ASN A 105 -10.06 -9.40 -2.42
C ASN A 105 -11.08 -9.93 -1.40
N ILE A 106 -10.77 -11.03 -0.69
CA ILE A 106 -11.64 -11.66 0.31
C ILE A 106 -12.10 -10.69 1.39
N VAL A 107 -11.25 -9.72 1.77
CA VAL A 107 -11.58 -8.67 2.75
C VAL A 107 -12.69 -7.72 2.26
N PHE A 108 -12.95 -7.67 0.96
CA PHE A 108 -14.01 -6.87 0.35
C PHE A 108 -15.27 -7.68 -0.03
N HIS A 109 -15.21 -9.01 -0.01
CA HIS A 109 -16.33 -9.89 -0.37
C HIS A 109 -17.20 -10.25 0.82
N THR A 110 -16.56 -10.47 1.98
CA THR A 110 -17.28 -10.34 3.24
C THR A 110 -17.77 -8.91 3.31
N ASP A 111 -18.95 -8.69 3.88
CA ASP A 111 -19.50 -7.36 4.13
C ASP A 111 -18.43 -6.63 4.96
N GLY A 112 -17.46 -5.95 4.33
CA GLY A 112 -16.28 -5.42 5.01
C GLY A 112 -16.69 -4.43 6.08
N ARG A 113 -17.89 -3.85 5.91
CA ARG A 113 -18.65 -3.10 6.90
C ARG A 113 -18.97 -3.91 8.16
N LYS A 114 -19.35 -5.18 8.07
CA LYS A 114 -19.58 -6.07 9.23
C LYS A 114 -18.29 -6.40 9.96
N ILE A 115 -17.18 -6.62 9.25
CA ILE A 115 -15.88 -6.85 9.88
C ILE A 115 -15.44 -5.58 10.61
N VAL A 116 -15.44 -4.44 9.93
CA VAL A 116 -15.13 -3.13 10.53
C VAL A 116 -16.09 -2.81 11.68
N ALA A 117 -17.41 -3.00 11.51
CA ALA A 117 -18.39 -2.74 12.56
C ALA A 117 -18.31 -3.71 13.75
N ALA A 118 -17.94 -4.97 13.53
CA ALA A 118 -17.71 -5.93 14.62
C ALA A 118 -16.51 -5.50 15.46
N ILE A 119 -15.45 -5.02 14.81
CA ILE A 119 -14.24 -4.52 15.42
C ILE A 119 -14.51 -3.22 16.20
N THR A 120 -15.23 -2.27 15.61
CA THR A 120 -15.74 -1.04 16.28
C THR A 120 -16.52 -1.38 17.55
N ARG A 121 -17.51 -2.29 17.45
CA ARG A 121 -18.35 -2.70 18.59
C ARG A 121 -17.58 -3.41 19.69
N ARG A 122 -16.62 -4.27 19.34
CA ARG A 122 -15.88 -5.10 20.31
C ARG A 122 -14.81 -4.33 21.06
N HIS A 123 -14.14 -3.40 20.38
CA HIS A 123 -13.01 -2.67 20.96
C HIS A 123 -13.40 -1.28 21.50
N GLY A 124 -14.69 -0.90 21.42
CA GLY A 124 -15.14 0.43 21.79
C GLY A 124 -14.45 1.53 20.99
N ILE A 125 -13.94 1.17 19.81
CA ILE A 125 -13.26 2.10 18.91
C ILE A 125 -14.40 2.84 18.22
N GLU A 126 -14.71 4.04 18.69
CA GLU A 126 -15.32 5.04 17.81
C GLU A 126 -14.30 5.29 16.70
N LEU A 127 -14.39 4.51 15.62
CA LEU A 127 -13.77 4.87 14.35
C LEU A 127 -14.49 6.14 13.90
N ILE A 128 -14.09 7.29 14.43
CA ILE A 128 -14.70 8.62 14.23
C ILE A 128 -16.22 8.51 14.00
N TYR A 129 -16.96 8.30 15.08
CA TYR A 129 -18.41 8.49 15.12
C TYR A 129 -18.73 9.44 16.28
N GLU A 130 -18.86 10.74 16.01
CA GLU A 130 -19.39 11.74 16.95
C GLU A 130 -20.17 12.75 16.09
N ASP A 131 -21.45 13.11 16.31
CA ASP A 131 -22.19 13.36 17.54
C ASP A 131 -23.73 13.22 17.33
N LEU A 132 -24.45 12.88 18.38
CA LEU A 132 -25.91 12.94 18.50
C LEU A 132 -26.40 14.41 18.56
N LYS A 133 -26.42 15.16 17.44
CA LYS A 133 -27.32 16.35 17.27
C LYS A 133 -27.33 17.06 15.91
N SER A 134 -26.31 16.95 15.07
CA SER A 134 -26.22 17.73 13.82
C SER A 134 -26.13 16.83 12.59
N LYS A 135 -27.27 16.46 11.99
CA LYS A 135 -27.45 15.54 10.86
C LYS A 135 -26.50 15.75 9.64
N ASN A 136 -25.22 15.41 9.73
CA ASN A 136 -24.27 15.19 8.62
C ASN A 136 -23.00 14.52 9.19
N PHE A 137 -22.83 13.20 9.00
CA PHE A 137 -21.73 12.40 9.58
C PHE A 137 -21.36 11.20 8.69
N GLU A 138 -20.15 11.17 8.09
CA GLU A 138 -19.64 9.98 7.36
C GLU A 138 -18.11 9.83 7.47
N MET A 139 -17.61 8.82 8.20
CA MET A 139 -16.45 7.96 7.82
C MET A 139 -16.15 6.90 8.89
N PRO A 140 -16.51 5.62 8.65
CA PRO A 140 -15.56 4.59 8.16
C PRO A 140 -16.00 3.91 6.85
N VAL A 141 -17.06 4.41 6.22
CA VAL A 141 -17.62 3.84 4.98
C VAL A 141 -16.79 4.20 3.74
N ILE A 142 -15.92 5.20 3.81
CA ILE A 142 -15.21 5.76 2.65
C ILE A 142 -13.82 5.12 2.42
N VAL A 143 -13.18 4.54 3.44
CA VAL A 143 -11.82 3.97 3.30
C VAL A 143 -11.82 2.66 2.50
N MET A 144 -12.78 1.77 2.76
CA MET A 144 -12.83 0.45 2.08
C MET A 144 -13.04 0.53 0.55
N PRO A 145 -13.94 1.38 0.02
CA PRO A 145 -14.03 1.62 -1.41
C PRO A 145 -12.70 2.08 -2.02
N SER A 146 -12.03 3.08 -1.45
CA SER A 146 -10.73 3.57 -1.95
C SER A 146 -9.62 2.49 -1.91
N LEU A 147 -9.66 1.60 -0.91
CA LEU A 147 -8.70 0.50 -0.81
C LEU A 147 -8.90 -0.56 -1.90
N LYS A 148 -10.13 -0.70 -2.43
CA LYS A 148 -10.48 -1.63 -3.50
C LYS A 148 -10.30 -1.03 -4.90
N GLU A 149 -10.75 0.22 -5.10
CA GLU A 149 -10.86 0.85 -6.43
C GLU A 149 -9.52 1.13 -7.10
N ASP A 150 -8.45 1.24 -6.32
CA ASP A 150 -7.09 1.50 -6.82
C ASP A 150 -6.26 0.24 -7.01
N VAL A 151 -6.86 -0.96 -6.96
CA VAL A 151 -6.11 -2.21 -6.97
C VAL A 151 -6.64 -3.15 -8.06
N VAL A 152 -5.71 -3.83 -8.72
CA VAL A 152 -6.01 -4.90 -9.70
C VAL A 152 -5.86 -6.25 -9.02
N PHE A 153 -6.82 -7.14 -9.27
CA PHE A 153 -6.84 -8.49 -8.71
C PHE A 153 -6.70 -9.54 -9.82
N ASP A 154 -6.01 -10.63 -9.51
CA ASP A 154 -6.03 -11.83 -10.36
C ASP A 154 -7.35 -12.63 -10.18
N PRO A 155 -7.61 -13.67 -11.00
CA PRO A 155 -8.81 -14.51 -10.85
C PRO A 155 -8.90 -15.26 -9.50
N ALA A 156 -7.79 -15.46 -8.80
CA ALA A 156 -7.75 -16.05 -7.46
C ALA A 156 -7.99 -15.01 -6.35
N GLY A 157 -8.12 -13.74 -6.70
CA GLY A 157 -8.38 -12.63 -5.80
C GLY A 157 -7.13 -11.99 -5.19
N ASN A 158 -5.92 -12.36 -5.59
CA ASN A 158 -4.71 -11.73 -5.08
C ASN A 158 -4.52 -10.36 -5.73
N MET A 159 -4.05 -9.39 -4.94
CA MET A 159 -3.63 -8.09 -5.48
C MET A 159 -2.39 -8.29 -6.35
N VAL A 160 -2.44 -7.82 -7.60
CA VAL A 160 -1.33 -7.94 -8.56
C VAL A 160 -0.77 -6.61 -9.04
N ALA A 161 -1.54 -5.53 -8.92
CA ALA A 161 -1.07 -4.17 -9.19
C ALA A 161 -1.83 -3.16 -8.34
N TRP A 162 -1.23 -2.01 -8.08
CA TRP A 162 -1.84 -0.92 -7.32
C TRP A 162 -1.56 0.42 -8.00
N TYR A 163 -2.56 1.31 -8.01
CA TYR A 163 -2.47 2.70 -8.46
C TYR A 163 -2.26 3.62 -7.25
N PRO A 164 -1.02 3.93 -6.85
CA PRO A 164 -0.74 4.65 -5.60
C PRO A 164 -1.30 6.07 -5.52
N ARG A 165 -1.47 6.74 -6.66
CA ARG A 165 -1.99 8.12 -6.75
C ARG A 165 -2.93 8.24 -7.94
N LYS A 166 -3.96 7.37 -8.00
CA LYS A 166 -4.84 7.24 -9.18
C LYS A 166 -5.47 8.56 -9.65
N GLU A 167 -5.78 9.46 -8.72
CA GLU A 167 -6.39 10.77 -9.04
C GLU A 167 -5.43 11.70 -9.79
N THR A 168 -4.16 11.76 -9.39
CA THR A 168 -3.16 12.66 -9.98
C THR A 168 -2.28 11.97 -11.02
N ALA A 169 -2.09 10.65 -10.97
CA ALA A 169 -1.24 9.90 -11.88
C ALA A 169 -1.92 8.56 -12.25
N PRO A 170 -3.05 8.60 -12.98
CA PRO A 170 -3.87 7.41 -13.27
C PRO A 170 -3.14 6.34 -14.09
N ASN A 171 -2.08 6.68 -14.83
CA ASN A 171 -1.29 5.71 -15.58
C ASN A 171 -0.13 5.11 -14.78
N VAL A 172 0.11 5.55 -13.54
CA VAL A 172 1.21 5.04 -12.72
C VAL A 172 0.72 3.90 -11.85
N ILE A 173 1.41 2.77 -11.94
CA ILE A 173 1.16 1.57 -11.13
C ILE A 173 2.42 1.10 -10.40
N VAL A 174 2.19 0.41 -9.29
CA VAL A 174 3.16 -0.47 -8.63
C VAL A 174 2.79 -1.90 -9.00
N HIS A 175 3.73 -2.64 -9.60
CA HIS A 175 3.53 -4.03 -9.97
C HIS A 175 4.76 -4.87 -9.60
N PRO A 176 4.65 -5.89 -8.73
CA PRO A 176 5.81 -6.58 -8.16
C PRO A 176 6.73 -7.26 -9.18
N ARG A 177 6.16 -7.73 -10.30
CA ARG A 177 6.90 -8.43 -11.36
C ARG A 177 7.63 -7.51 -12.34
N PHE A 178 7.39 -6.20 -12.30
CA PHE A 178 8.02 -5.22 -13.19
C PHE A 178 8.89 -4.28 -12.38
N SER A 179 10.11 -4.03 -12.85
CA SER A 179 11.04 -3.10 -12.21
C SER A 179 11.19 -3.32 -10.68
N PHE A 180 11.10 -4.58 -10.24
CA PHE A 180 11.13 -4.99 -8.83
C PHE A 180 10.07 -4.32 -7.92
N GLY A 181 8.94 -3.91 -8.50
CA GLY A 181 7.88 -3.19 -7.79
C GLY A 181 8.02 -1.68 -7.81
N ARG A 182 9.06 -1.10 -8.44
CA ARG A 182 9.14 0.35 -8.59
C ARG A 182 7.92 0.89 -9.35
N PRO A 183 7.49 2.13 -9.07
CA PRO A 183 6.42 2.76 -9.82
C PRO A 183 6.78 2.89 -11.31
N ILE A 184 5.84 2.51 -12.15
CA ILE A 184 5.99 2.45 -13.61
C ILE A 184 4.75 3.01 -14.29
N LEU A 185 4.88 3.43 -15.55
CA LEU A 185 3.71 3.62 -16.42
C LEU A 185 3.10 2.26 -16.77
N GLN A 186 1.77 2.15 -16.69
CA GLN A 186 1.03 0.91 -16.89
C GLN A 186 1.26 0.27 -18.27
N GLU A 187 1.28 1.07 -19.34
CA GLU A 187 1.35 0.54 -20.71
C GLU A 187 2.79 0.24 -21.16
N SER A 188 3.72 1.15 -20.88
CA SER A 188 5.11 1.05 -21.35
C SER A 188 6.05 0.38 -20.34
N HIS A 189 5.60 0.20 -19.09
CA HIS A 189 6.40 -0.27 -17.95
C HIS A 189 7.67 0.55 -17.68
N ILE A 190 7.76 1.77 -18.21
CA ILE A 190 8.89 2.67 -17.97
C ILE A 190 8.81 3.17 -16.52
N PRO A 191 9.89 3.04 -15.72
CA PRO A 191 9.92 3.59 -14.36
C PRO A 191 9.73 5.11 -14.34
N THR A 192 8.89 5.59 -13.41
CA THR A 192 8.59 7.02 -13.27
C THR A 192 9.83 7.84 -12.92
N GLU A 193 10.71 7.30 -12.07
CA GLU A 193 12.00 7.91 -11.71
C GLU A 193 12.88 8.19 -12.94
N ARG A 194 12.82 7.34 -13.98
CA ARG A 194 13.61 7.50 -15.20
C ARG A 194 13.09 8.67 -16.02
N LEU A 195 11.76 8.77 -16.16
CA LEU A 195 11.13 9.87 -16.88
C LEU A 195 11.34 11.21 -16.15
N ALA A 196 11.20 11.22 -14.82
CA ALA A 196 11.47 12.41 -14.03
C ALA A 196 12.94 12.87 -14.14
N HIS A 197 13.88 11.92 -14.12
CA HIS A 197 15.29 12.21 -14.34
C HIS A 197 15.56 12.71 -15.77
N ALA A 198 14.99 12.07 -16.79
CA ALA A 198 15.14 12.50 -18.18
C ALA A 198 14.64 13.93 -18.39
N VAL A 199 13.45 14.28 -17.88
CA VAL A 199 12.92 15.65 -17.97
C VAL A 199 13.82 16.66 -17.26
N LYS A 200 14.41 16.28 -16.12
CA LYS A 200 15.38 17.13 -15.41
C LYS A 200 16.65 17.40 -16.23
N VAL A 201 17.11 16.42 -17.01
CA VAL A 201 18.32 16.55 -17.85
C VAL A 201 18.02 17.29 -19.15
N GLU A 202 16.96 16.92 -19.85
CA GLU A 202 16.57 17.48 -21.16
C GLU A 202 15.90 18.86 -21.03
N GLY A 203 15.32 19.17 -19.87
CA GLY A 203 14.60 20.41 -19.62
C GLY A 203 13.26 20.52 -20.36
N SER A 204 12.78 19.45 -20.99
CA SER A 204 11.55 19.45 -21.79
C SER A 204 10.78 18.13 -21.68
N VAL A 205 9.49 18.23 -21.34
CA VAL A 205 8.55 17.09 -21.36
C VAL A 205 8.35 16.56 -22.77
N SER A 206 8.25 17.46 -23.76
CA SER A 206 8.00 17.12 -25.16
C SER A 206 9.15 16.30 -25.77
N ILE A 207 10.40 16.71 -25.53
CA ILE A 207 11.59 15.97 -25.98
C ILE A 207 11.61 14.56 -25.38
N VAL A 208 11.33 14.43 -24.08
CA VAL A 208 11.30 13.13 -23.41
C VAL A 208 10.14 12.27 -23.92
N ALA A 209 8.98 12.85 -24.18
CA ALA A 209 7.84 12.13 -24.75
C ALA A 209 8.19 11.53 -26.12
N ASP A 210 8.83 12.32 -26.99
CA ASP A 210 9.30 11.87 -28.30
C ASP A 210 10.38 10.77 -28.17
N GLN A 211 11.37 10.95 -27.29
CA GLN A 211 12.46 9.97 -27.09
C GLN A 211 11.97 8.61 -26.59
N TYR A 212 10.95 8.60 -25.74
CA TYR A 212 10.39 7.38 -25.15
C TYR A 212 9.16 6.85 -25.91
N GLU A 213 8.75 7.52 -26.99
CA GLU A 213 7.57 7.20 -27.80
C GLU A 213 6.28 7.08 -26.96
N ILE A 214 6.09 7.99 -26.02
CA ILE A 214 4.91 8.06 -25.13
C ILE A 214 4.29 9.45 -25.15
N SER A 215 3.09 9.61 -24.59
CA SER A 215 2.44 10.92 -24.54
C SER A 215 3.11 11.87 -23.53
N GLU A 216 3.13 13.18 -23.83
CA GLU A 216 3.54 14.22 -22.88
C GLU A 216 2.75 14.16 -21.57
N LYS A 217 1.48 13.72 -21.64
CA LYS A 217 0.64 13.49 -20.47
C LYS A 217 1.23 12.43 -19.55
N GLN A 218 1.63 11.27 -20.08
CA GLN A 218 2.25 10.20 -19.30
C GLN A 218 3.59 10.63 -18.68
N VAL A 219 4.41 11.38 -19.43
CA VAL A 219 5.65 11.96 -18.89
C VAL A 219 5.34 12.92 -17.74
N SER A 220 4.37 13.82 -17.92
CA SER A 220 3.96 14.79 -16.89
C SER A 220 3.38 14.11 -15.63
N GLU A 221 2.60 13.04 -15.80
CA GLU A 221 2.09 12.23 -14.70
C GLU A 221 3.23 11.58 -13.91
N ALA A 222 4.22 10.99 -14.59
CA ALA A 222 5.40 10.41 -13.94
C ALA A 222 6.21 11.46 -13.17
N VAL A 223 6.44 12.64 -13.75
CA VAL A 223 7.16 13.73 -13.10
C VAL A 223 6.43 14.22 -11.85
N ARG A 224 5.11 14.42 -11.93
CA ARG A 224 4.27 14.82 -10.80
C ARG A 224 4.31 13.76 -9.70
N PHE A 225 4.13 12.51 -10.07
CA PHE A 225 4.18 11.39 -9.13
C PHE A 225 5.50 11.34 -8.34
N GLU A 226 6.64 11.49 -9.02
CA GLU A 226 7.97 11.53 -8.39
C GLU A 226 8.21 12.78 -7.53
N ALA A 227 7.55 13.90 -7.84
CA ALA A 227 7.59 15.10 -7.01
C ALA A 227 6.77 14.89 -5.72
N ASP A 228 5.59 14.27 -5.84
CA ASP A 228 4.70 13.98 -4.72
C ASP A 228 5.34 12.96 -3.75
N LEU A 229 6.00 11.91 -4.26
CA LEU A 229 6.74 10.96 -3.41
C LEU A 229 7.79 11.65 -2.54
N ARG A 230 8.56 12.58 -3.11
CA ARG A 230 9.61 13.32 -2.39
C ARG A 230 9.06 14.28 -1.33
N GLN A 231 7.81 14.71 -1.42
CA GLN A 231 7.18 15.56 -0.40
C GLN A 231 6.60 14.75 0.76
N ALA A 232 6.30 13.46 0.55
CA ALA A 232 5.76 12.56 1.56
C ALA A 232 6.84 11.92 2.46
N ALA A 233 8.12 12.02 2.08
CA ALA A 233 9.29 11.52 2.80
C ALA A 233 9.76 12.46 3.93
#